data_AF-A0AAV1I5K3-F1
#
_entry.id   AF-A0AAV1I5K3-F1
#
_cell.length_a   1.000
_cell.length_b   1.000
_cell.length_c   1.000
_cell.angle_alpha   90.00
_cell.angle_beta   90.00
_cell.angle_gamma   90.00
#
_symmetry.space_group_name_H-M   'P 1'
#
loop_
_entity.id
_entity.type
_entity.pdbx_description
1 polymer ?
#
loop_
_entity_poly.entity_id
_entity_poly.type
_entity_poly.pdbx_seq_one_letter_code
_entity_poly.pdbx_strand_id
1 'polypeptide(L)'
;MSYKDQGNVEYKKGNWLKAAALYTKGIKEDPENAVLYSNRSAALLQLRKSGKALEDAEQCIKRRPDWDKGFYRKGLALELAGKSSEALEAVEKAVACNPDNAEMKRKARDLRKLAGGGVSRAKADKENQVSSNHADAPQPQTPSLEERPPLKAAQPPAQDMGDSDELLQFQQECMARACASEPEASMYFLGERAASESVDDATSQVKIKEAFASPDNLQNCLGFLRQYAADRNAQAACAVVPADQIAYPQVWKKAGWPLSGGVSKGTFVQLETPKSRSLWFLAEGALKHGRLETHVLSDDFLVMERLLR
;
A
#
# COMPACT_ATOMS: atom_id res chain seq x y z
N MET A 1 33.79 -3.89 -10.33
CA MET A 1 32.89 -4.89 -9.72
C MET A 1 31.52 -4.70 -10.36
N SER A 2 30.88 -5.74 -10.90
CA SER A 2 29.61 -5.59 -11.63
C SER A 2 28.48 -5.08 -10.73
N TYR A 3 27.43 -4.47 -11.28
CA TYR A 3 26.26 -4.07 -10.48
C TYR A 3 25.59 -5.25 -9.78
N LYS A 4 25.61 -6.43 -10.40
CA LYS A 4 25.18 -7.70 -9.78
C LYS A 4 25.98 -7.98 -8.51
N ASP A 5 27.31 -7.89 -8.58
CA ASP A 5 28.18 -8.24 -7.44
C ASP A 5 28.08 -7.21 -6.33
N GLN A 6 28.01 -5.92 -6.67
CA GLN A 6 27.74 -4.86 -5.70
C GLN A 6 26.36 -5.06 -5.03
N GLY A 7 25.33 -5.39 -5.80
CA GLY A 7 24.00 -5.70 -5.29
C GLY A 7 24.01 -6.91 -4.35
N ASN A 8 24.78 -7.96 -4.68
CA ASN A 8 24.96 -9.13 -3.82
C ASN A 8 25.64 -8.77 -2.49
N VAL A 9 26.62 -7.87 -2.51
CA VAL A 9 27.28 -7.39 -1.29
C VAL A 9 26.28 -6.64 -0.40
N GLU A 10 25.51 -5.70 -0.96
CA GLU A 10 24.51 -4.95 -0.21
C GLU A 10 23.37 -5.85 0.30
N TYR A 11 22.97 -6.84 -0.49
CA TYR A 11 22.01 -7.87 -0.07
C TYR A 11 22.56 -8.61 1.16
N LYS A 12 23.79 -9.13 1.13
CA LYS A 12 24.37 -9.82 2.30
C LYS A 12 24.47 -8.94 3.55
N LYS A 13 24.59 -7.62 3.40
CA LYS A 13 24.59 -6.64 4.51
C LYS A 13 23.20 -6.32 5.06
N GLY A 14 22.13 -6.79 4.42
CA GLY A 14 20.76 -6.45 4.78
C GLY A 14 20.25 -5.14 4.17
N ASN A 15 21.04 -4.50 3.30
CA ASN A 15 20.68 -3.25 2.63
C ASN A 15 19.82 -3.53 1.39
N TRP A 16 18.64 -4.12 1.60
CA TRP A 16 17.79 -4.66 0.53
C TRP A 16 17.37 -3.61 -0.50
N LEU A 17 17.10 -2.37 -0.06
CA LEU A 17 16.75 -1.25 -0.95
C LEU A 17 17.90 -0.91 -1.90
N LYS A 18 19.11 -0.77 -1.35
CA LYS A 18 20.32 -0.48 -2.14
C LYS A 18 20.67 -1.64 -3.07
N ALA A 19 20.49 -2.88 -2.62
CA ALA A 19 20.63 -4.06 -3.45
C ALA A 19 19.66 -4.02 -4.65
N ALA A 20 18.38 -3.72 -4.42
CA ALA A 20 17.38 -3.62 -5.48
C ALA A 20 17.70 -2.49 -6.48
N ALA A 21 18.22 -1.35 -6.02
CA ALA A 21 18.67 -0.26 -6.87
C ALA A 21 19.87 -0.66 -7.74
N LEU A 22 20.86 -1.36 -7.16
CA LEU A 22 22.02 -1.87 -7.89
C LEU A 22 21.61 -2.91 -8.94
N TYR A 23 20.75 -3.86 -8.60
CA TYR A 23 20.23 -4.81 -9.59
C TYR A 23 19.43 -4.10 -10.69
N THR A 24 18.69 -3.04 -10.37
CA THR A 24 18.00 -2.22 -11.39
C THR A 24 18.96 -1.57 -12.36
N LYS A 25 20.10 -1.05 -11.88
CA LYS A 25 21.17 -0.54 -12.76
C LYS A 25 21.74 -1.66 -13.63
N GLY A 26 22.00 -2.83 -13.04
CA GLY A 26 22.44 -4.00 -13.81
C GLY A 26 21.44 -4.42 -14.89
N ILE A 27 20.14 -4.40 -14.61
CA ILE A 27 19.09 -4.76 -15.57
C ILE A 27 19.04 -3.77 -16.73
N LYS A 28 19.33 -2.48 -16.49
CA LYS A 28 19.43 -1.49 -17.56
C LYS A 28 20.62 -1.77 -18.48
N GLU A 29 21.72 -2.30 -17.95
CA GLU A 29 22.90 -2.66 -18.75
C GLU A 29 22.74 -4.00 -19.47
N ASP A 30 22.10 -4.97 -18.82
CA ASP A 30 21.88 -6.32 -19.36
C ASP A 30 20.42 -6.77 -19.10
N PRO A 31 19.47 -6.34 -19.94
CA PRO A 31 18.04 -6.64 -19.78
C PRO A 31 17.67 -8.11 -19.95
N GLU A 32 18.56 -8.94 -20.51
CA GLU A 32 18.32 -10.37 -20.73
C GLU A 32 18.84 -11.24 -19.57
N ASN A 33 19.49 -10.61 -18.58
CA ASN A 33 20.05 -11.32 -17.44
C ASN A 33 19.00 -11.78 -16.42
N ALA A 34 18.50 -13.00 -16.56
CA ALA A 34 17.55 -13.58 -15.61
C ALA A 34 18.04 -13.56 -14.14
N VAL A 35 19.35 -13.64 -13.90
CA VAL A 35 19.92 -13.64 -12.54
C VAL A 35 19.64 -12.32 -11.84
N LEU A 36 19.72 -11.20 -12.56
CA LEU A 36 19.45 -9.88 -11.99
C LEU A 36 17.98 -9.72 -11.58
N TYR A 37 17.05 -10.21 -12.39
CA TYR A 37 15.63 -10.24 -12.04
C TYR A 37 15.36 -11.13 -10.82
N SER A 38 15.94 -12.35 -10.77
CA SER A 38 15.83 -13.23 -9.60
C SER A 38 16.39 -12.58 -8.33
N ASN A 39 17.52 -11.87 -8.43
CA ASN A 39 18.17 -11.23 -7.29
C ASN A 39 17.41 -9.98 -6.83
N ARG A 40 16.87 -9.19 -7.76
CA ARG A 40 16.02 -8.05 -7.44
C ARG A 40 14.70 -8.50 -6.83
N SER A 41 14.09 -9.57 -7.35
CA SER A 41 12.93 -10.23 -6.72
C SER A 41 13.23 -10.64 -5.28
N ALA A 42 14.39 -11.25 -5.01
CA ALA A 42 14.81 -11.61 -3.66
C ALA A 42 14.87 -10.40 -2.72
N ALA A 43 15.47 -9.29 -3.18
CA ALA A 43 15.55 -8.05 -2.41
C ALA A 43 14.16 -7.44 -2.15
N LEU A 44 13.29 -7.47 -3.15
CA LEU A 44 11.90 -7.00 -3.05
C LEU A 44 11.07 -7.85 -2.07
N LEU A 45 11.31 -9.17 -2.00
CA LEU A 45 10.70 -10.05 -1.00
C LEU A 45 11.10 -9.67 0.44
N GLN A 46 12.38 -9.36 0.67
CA GLN A 46 12.84 -8.86 1.98
C GLN A 46 12.19 -7.51 2.34
N LEU A 47 11.94 -6.67 1.32
CA LEU A 47 11.21 -5.40 1.45
C LEU A 47 9.67 -5.57 1.50
N ARG A 48 9.17 -6.80 1.52
CA ARG A 48 7.73 -7.14 1.50
C ARG A 48 6.95 -6.58 0.30
N LYS A 49 7.62 -6.32 -0.83
CA LYS A 49 7.02 -5.85 -2.09
C LYS A 49 6.61 -7.03 -2.98
N SER A 50 5.57 -7.77 -2.58
CA SER A 50 5.13 -9.00 -3.28
C SER A 50 4.82 -8.79 -4.77
N GLY A 51 4.10 -7.72 -5.14
CA GLY A 51 3.76 -7.43 -6.54
C GLY A 51 4.98 -7.25 -7.46
N LYS A 52 5.89 -6.34 -7.09
CA LYS A 52 7.13 -6.12 -7.87
C LYS A 52 8.06 -7.34 -7.84
N ALA A 53 8.09 -8.09 -6.73
CA ALA A 53 8.85 -9.34 -6.65
C ALA A 53 8.29 -10.41 -7.59
N LEU A 54 6.96 -10.47 -7.75
CA LEU A 54 6.28 -11.37 -8.67
C LEU A 54 6.58 -10.99 -10.12
N GLU A 55 6.47 -9.71 -10.48
CA GLU A 55 6.84 -9.22 -11.82
C GLU A 55 8.28 -9.63 -12.18
N ASP A 56 9.23 -9.40 -11.28
CA ASP A 56 10.63 -9.80 -11.50
C ASP A 56 10.81 -11.32 -11.59
N ALA A 57 10.07 -12.09 -10.80
CA ALA A 57 10.11 -13.54 -10.89
C ALA A 57 9.59 -14.03 -12.25
N GLU A 58 8.54 -13.41 -12.79
CA GLU A 58 8.00 -13.71 -14.12
C GLU A 58 8.95 -13.29 -15.24
N GLN A 59 9.61 -12.14 -15.11
CA GLN A 59 10.67 -11.73 -16.03
C GLN A 59 11.85 -12.71 -16.01
N CYS A 60 12.23 -13.22 -14.83
CA CYS A 60 13.24 -14.25 -14.68
C CYS A 60 12.84 -15.54 -15.42
N ILE A 61 11.62 -16.04 -15.20
CA ILE A 61 11.08 -17.25 -15.86
C ILE A 61 11.02 -17.07 -17.37
N LYS A 62 10.60 -15.90 -17.86
CA LYS A 62 10.53 -15.60 -19.30
C LYS A 62 11.89 -15.75 -19.98
N ARG A 63 12.97 -15.33 -19.32
CA ARG A 63 14.34 -15.39 -19.84
C ARG A 63 14.99 -16.74 -19.64
N ARG A 64 14.66 -17.43 -18.54
CA ARG A 64 15.18 -18.76 -18.19
C ARG A 64 14.06 -19.65 -17.66
N PRO A 65 13.28 -20.29 -18.55
CA PRO A 65 12.12 -21.10 -18.17
C PRO A 65 12.48 -22.45 -17.54
N ASP A 66 13.76 -22.84 -17.59
CA ASP A 66 14.31 -24.05 -17.00
C ASP A 66 14.97 -23.81 -15.64
N TRP A 67 14.94 -22.57 -15.14
CA TRP A 67 15.68 -22.19 -13.94
C TRP A 67 14.78 -22.12 -12.69
N ASP A 68 15.03 -23.06 -11.78
CA ASP A 68 14.33 -23.24 -10.50
C ASP A 68 14.14 -21.94 -9.70
N LYS A 69 15.15 -21.06 -9.66
CA LYS A 69 15.08 -19.83 -8.88
C LYS A 69 13.95 -18.90 -9.31
N GLY A 70 13.61 -18.81 -10.61
CA GLY A 70 12.52 -17.96 -11.07
C GLY A 70 11.17 -18.40 -10.48
N PHE A 71 10.86 -19.69 -10.61
CA PHE A 71 9.64 -20.28 -10.03
C PHE A 71 9.62 -20.21 -8.51
N TYR A 72 10.76 -20.44 -7.85
CA TYR A 72 10.83 -20.34 -6.40
C TYR A 72 10.56 -18.91 -5.92
N ARG A 73 11.12 -17.89 -6.59
CA ARG A 73 10.83 -16.48 -6.29
C ARG A 73 9.35 -16.13 -6.51
N LYS A 74 8.74 -16.64 -7.60
CA LYS A 74 7.31 -16.49 -7.86
C LYS A 74 6.46 -17.08 -6.73
N GLY A 75 6.80 -18.30 -6.29
CA GLY A 75 6.12 -18.95 -5.17
C GLY A 75 6.20 -18.15 -3.87
N LEU A 76 7.39 -17.65 -3.52
CA LEU A 76 7.58 -16.80 -2.34
C LEU A 76 6.80 -15.48 -2.43
N ALA A 77 6.75 -14.86 -3.62
CA ALA A 77 6.01 -13.62 -3.84
C ALA A 77 4.49 -13.82 -3.70
N LEU A 78 3.97 -14.92 -4.25
CA LEU A 78 2.56 -15.29 -4.14
C LEU A 78 2.16 -15.65 -2.72
N GLU A 79 3.00 -16.37 -1.99
CA GLU A 79 2.78 -16.66 -0.58
C GLU A 79 2.72 -15.38 0.25
N LEU A 80 3.67 -14.45 0.02
CA LEU A 80 3.65 -13.15 0.69
C LEU A 80 2.39 -12.34 0.35
N ALA A 81 1.82 -12.54 -0.83
CA ALA A 81 0.53 -11.96 -1.25
C ALA A 81 -0.71 -12.74 -0.72
N GLY A 82 -0.53 -13.79 0.09
CA GLY A 82 -1.62 -14.60 0.64
C GLY A 82 -2.23 -15.61 -0.34
N LYS A 83 -1.64 -15.78 -1.53
CA LYS A 83 -2.14 -16.67 -2.59
C LYS A 83 -1.52 -18.06 -2.46
N SER A 84 -1.86 -18.78 -1.39
CA SER A 84 -1.18 -20.03 -1.02
C SER A 84 -1.27 -21.15 -2.06
N SER A 85 -2.39 -21.27 -2.77
CA SER A 85 -2.56 -22.28 -3.82
C SER A 85 -1.67 -22.00 -5.04
N GLU A 86 -1.70 -20.78 -5.56
CA GLU A 86 -0.82 -20.34 -6.67
C GLU A 86 0.66 -20.44 -6.26
N ALA A 87 0.97 -20.13 -5.00
CA ALA A 87 2.32 -20.26 -4.45
C ALA A 87 2.78 -21.72 -4.46
N LEU A 88 1.93 -22.67 -4.05
CA LEU A 88 2.25 -24.10 -4.06
C LEU A 88 2.58 -24.56 -5.49
N GLU A 89 1.74 -24.24 -6.47
CA GLU A 89 1.96 -24.60 -7.87
C GLU A 89 3.31 -24.07 -8.40
N ALA A 90 3.65 -22.82 -8.08
CA ALA A 90 4.92 -22.24 -8.48
C ALA A 90 6.12 -22.92 -7.80
N VAL A 91 6.03 -23.23 -6.50
CA VAL A 91 7.12 -23.94 -5.80
C VAL A 91 7.24 -25.39 -6.28
N GLU A 92 6.14 -26.07 -6.61
CA GLU A 92 6.19 -27.42 -7.20
C GLU A 92 6.86 -27.43 -8.57
N LYS A 93 6.64 -26.40 -9.40
CA LYS A 93 7.42 -26.20 -10.64
C LYS A 93 8.90 -25.98 -10.36
N ALA A 94 9.25 -25.21 -9.32
CA ALA A 94 10.64 -25.02 -8.92
C ALA A 94 11.30 -26.34 -8.50
N VAL A 95 10.58 -27.18 -7.72
CA VAL A 95 11.03 -28.53 -7.34
C VAL A 95 11.18 -29.44 -8.56
N ALA A 96 10.29 -29.36 -9.54
CA ALA A 96 10.42 -30.14 -10.78
C ALA A 96 11.68 -29.74 -11.59
N CYS A 97 12.04 -28.44 -11.59
CA CYS A 97 13.26 -27.96 -12.25
C CYS A 97 14.53 -28.36 -11.49
N ASN A 98 14.48 -28.42 -10.15
CA ASN A 98 15.61 -28.81 -9.30
C ASN A 98 15.15 -29.77 -8.18
N PRO A 99 15.00 -31.07 -8.50
CA PRO A 99 14.44 -32.04 -7.57
C PRO A 99 15.28 -32.28 -6.32
N ASP A 100 16.57 -31.94 -6.34
CA ASP A 100 17.50 -32.18 -5.23
C ASP A 100 17.49 -31.05 -4.19
N ASN A 101 16.86 -29.91 -4.48
CA ASN A 101 16.80 -28.79 -3.57
C ASN A 101 15.87 -29.06 -2.37
N ALA A 102 16.48 -29.40 -1.22
CA ALA A 102 15.76 -29.68 0.02
C ALA A 102 14.95 -28.48 0.54
N GLU A 103 15.39 -27.24 0.28
CA GLU A 103 14.68 -26.04 0.69
C GLU A 103 13.34 -25.90 -0.03
N MET A 104 13.36 -26.08 -1.37
CA MET A 104 12.16 -26.02 -2.19
C MET A 104 11.18 -27.14 -1.85
N LYS A 105 11.69 -28.36 -1.62
CA LYS A 105 10.88 -29.50 -1.16
C LYS A 105 10.21 -29.25 0.19
N ARG A 106 10.93 -28.65 1.14
CA ARG A 106 10.36 -28.23 2.43
C ARG A 106 9.27 -27.17 2.22
N LYS A 107 9.54 -26.16 1.40
CA LYS A 107 8.60 -25.09 1.11
C LYS A 107 7.30 -25.58 0.47
N ALA A 108 7.38 -26.48 -0.50
CA ALA A 108 6.22 -27.13 -1.11
C ALA A 108 5.39 -27.90 -0.07
N ARG A 109 6.06 -28.63 0.84
CA ARG A 109 5.38 -29.35 1.93
C ARG A 109 4.65 -28.41 2.88
N ASP A 110 5.28 -27.30 3.25
CA ASP A 110 4.70 -26.30 4.15
C ASP A 110 3.47 -25.64 3.52
N LEU A 111 3.58 -25.24 2.25
CA LEU A 111 2.46 -24.68 1.48
C LEU A 111 1.32 -25.69 1.29
N ARG A 112 1.63 -26.98 1.09
CA ARG A 112 0.61 -28.05 1.00
C ARG A 112 -0.16 -28.23 2.31
N LYS A 113 0.51 -28.12 3.46
CA LYS A 113 -0.18 -28.15 4.77
C LYS A 113 -1.11 -26.96 4.95
N LEU A 114 -0.68 -25.77 4.54
CA LEU A 114 -1.49 -24.56 4.59
C LEU A 114 -2.72 -24.66 3.68
N ALA A 115 -2.56 -25.22 2.47
CA ALA A 115 -3.67 -25.46 1.54
C ALA A 115 -4.62 -26.58 2.01
N GLY A 116 -4.09 -27.65 2.61
CA GLY A 116 -4.87 -28.78 3.14
C GLY A 116 -5.59 -28.49 4.47
N GLY A 117 -5.09 -27.56 5.27
CA GLY A 117 -5.69 -27.16 6.55
C GLY A 117 -7.06 -26.46 6.43
N GLY A 118 -7.39 -25.93 5.25
CA GLY A 118 -8.72 -25.39 4.95
C GLY A 118 -9.80 -26.46 4.78
N VAL A 119 -9.44 -27.71 4.50
CA VAL A 119 -10.39 -28.80 4.28
C VAL A 119 -10.76 -29.51 5.60
N SER A 120 -9.87 -29.52 6.59
CA SER A 120 -10.13 -30.17 7.89
C SER A 120 -11.08 -29.37 8.79
N ARG A 121 -11.19 -28.04 8.61
CA ARG A 121 -12.15 -27.23 9.39
C ARG A 121 -13.60 -27.41 8.89
N ALA A 122 -13.80 -27.80 7.63
CA ALA A 122 -15.12 -28.09 7.05
C ALA A 122 -15.59 -29.54 7.25
N LYS A 123 -14.71 -30.45 7.71
CA LYS A 123 -15.06 -31.84 8.04
C LYS A 123 -15.21 -32.11 9.54
N ALA A 124 -14.68 -31.25 10.41
CA ALA A 124 -14.83 -31.40 11.86
C ALA A 124 -16.23 -31.03 12.39
N ASP A 125 -17.04 -30.30 11.63
CA ASP A 125 -18.42 -29.92 12.02
C ASP A 125 -19.51 -30.93 11.58
N LYS A 126 -19.14 -32.09 11.01
CA LYS A 126 -20.10 -33.09 10.51
C LYS A 126 -20.12 -34.44 11.23
N GLU A 127 -19.29 -34.63 12.26
CA GLU A 127 -19.26 -35.86 13.05
C GLU A 127 -19.27 -35.54 14.55
N ASN A 128 -20.36 -34.96 15.05
CA ASN A 128 -20.82 -35.29 16.40
C ASN A 128 -22.35 -35.38 16.43
N GLN A 129 -22.82 -36.48 16.99
CA GLN A 129 -24.07 -37.14 16.66
C GLN A 129 -25.32 -36.55 17.31
N VAL A 130 -26.43 -36.86 16.63
CA VAL A 130 -27.84 -36.83 17.02
C VAL A 130 -28.12 -37.58 18.33
N SER A 131 -28.93 -36.96 19.21
CA SER A 131 -29.99 -37.51 20.10
C SER A 131 -30.02 -36.69 21.41
N SER A 132 -31.13 -36.22 22.00
CA SER A 132 -32.55 -36.53 21.87
C SER A 132 -33.41 -35.47 22.62
N ASN A 133 -34.63 -35.25 22.12
CA ASN A 133 -35.91 -34.97 22.83
C ASN A 133 -36.19 -33.65 23.60
N HIS A 134 -37.30 -33.00 23.14
CA HIS A 134 -38.40 -32.33 23.88
C HIS A 134 -38.03 -31.09 24.73
N ALA A 135 -38.73 -29.95 24.76
CA ALA A 135 -40.10 -29.57 24.39
C ALA A 135 -40.22 -28.02 24.26
N ASP A 136 -41.40 -27.59 23.80
CA ASP A 136 -42.06 -26.27 23.89
C ASP A 136 -41.68 -25.08 22.98
N ALA A 137 -42.72 -24.60 22.29
CA ALA A 137 -42.82 -23.39 21.49
C ALA A 137 -42.92 -22.13 22.40
N PRO A 138 -42.69 -20.87 21.94
CA PRO A 138 -43.50 -20.24 20.88
C PRO A 138 -42.73 -19.30 19.92
N GLN A 139 -43.22 -19.17 18.67
CA GLN A 139 -43.08 -17.94 17.86
C GLN A 139 -44.26 -16.99 18.21
N PRO A 140 -44.27 -15.65 17.96
CA PRO A 140 -43.71 -14.88 16.82
C PRO A 140 -43.08 -13.52 17.23
N GLN A 141 -42.46 -12.68 16.39
CA GLN A 141 -43.08 -11.66 15.52
C GLN A 141 -41.99 -10.80 14.86
N THR A 142 -42.17 -10.44 13.59
CA THR A 142 -41.45 -9.36 12.89
C THR A 142 -42.10 -8.00 13.19
N PRO A 143 -41.38 -6.96 13.66
CA PRO A 143 -41.89 -5.61 13.64
C PRO A 143 -41.45 -4.84 12.39
N SER A 144 -42.41 -4.06 11.93
CA SER A 144 -42.50 -3.19 10.77
C SER A 144 -41.57 -1.98 10.77
N LEU A 145 -41.42 -1.43 9.56
CA LEU A 145 -40.90 -0.10 9.24
C LEU A 145 -41.62 0.99 10.06
N GLU A 146 -40.88 1.71 10.90
CA GLU A 146 -41.25 3.04 11.39
C GLU A 146 -40.21 4.05 10.90
N GLU A 147 -40.72 5.07 10.20
CA GLU A 147 -39.98 6.21 9.69
C GLU A 147 -39.37 7.02 10.84
N ARG A 148 -38.08 7.35 10.75
CA ARG A 148 -37.40 8.30 11.65
C ARG A 148 -37.19 9.65 10.97
N PRO A 149 -37.19 10.77 11.74
CA PRO A 149 -37.33 12.14 11.21
C PRO A 149 -36.05 12.63 10.52
N PRO A 150 -36.12 13.71 9.70
CA PRO A 150 -34.97 14.19 8.95
C PRO A 150 -34.04 14.98 9.86
N LEU A 151 -32.82 14.49 10.11
CA LEU A 151 -31.83 15.21 10.92
C LEU A 151 -30.44 15.19 10.28
N LYS A 152 -30.13 16.36 9.67
CA LYS A 152 -28.87 17.07 9.40
C LYS A 152 -27.67 16.31 8.81
N ALA A 153 -27.17 16.87 7.70
CA ALA A 153 -25.88 16.59 7.09
C ALA A 153 -24.76 16.56 8.13
N ALA A 154 -24.13 15.40 8.29
CA ALA A 154 -22.96 15.25 9.16
C ALA A 154 -21.72 15.75 8.41
N GLN A 155 -21.20 16.91 8.83
CA GLN A 155 -19.84 17.35 8.54
C GLN A 155 -18.82 16.32 9.06
N PRO A 156 -17.68 16.12 8.39
CA PRO A 156 -16.61 15.27 8.90
C PRO A 156 -16.14 15.75 10.29
N PRO A 157 -15.71 14.85 11.18
CA PRO A 157 -15.41 15.22 12.57
C PRO A 157 -14.23 16.19 12.59
N ALA A 158 -14.50 17.42 13.03
CA ALA A 158 -13.50 18.40 13.38
C ALA A 158 -12.67 17.84 14.53
N GLN A 159 -11.46 17.36 14.24
CA GLN A 159 -10.42 17.31 15.25
C GLN A 159 -9.82 18.72 15.32
N ASP A 160 -9.67 19.19 16.55
CA ASP A 160 -9.21 20.50 17.01
C ASP A 160 -7.89 20.93 16.35
N MET A 161 -8.00 21.41 15.12
CA MET A 161 -6.98 22.04 14.30
C MET A 161 -7.48 23.47 14.16
N GLY A 162 -7.08 24.35 15.09
CA GLY A 162 -7.66 25.68 15.18
C GLY A 162 -7.37 26.49 13.92
N ASP A 163 -8.29 26.61 12.99
CA ASP A 163 -7.99 27.19 11.68
C ASP A 163 -9.24 27.76 10.99
N SER A 164 -9.01 28.80 10.17
CA SER A 164 -9.98 29.62 9.44
C SER A 164 -10.80 28.82 8.42
N ASP A 165 -11.96 29.37 7.98
CA ASP A 165 -12.81 28.79 6.93
C ASP A 165 -12.02 28.40 5.65
N GLU A 166 -10.91 29.07 5.40
CA GLU A 166 -10.02 28.84 4.26
C GLU A 166 -9.29 27.49 4.34
N LEU A 167 -8.78 27.10 5.51
CA LEU A 167 -8.11 25.81 5.65
C LEU A 167 -9.09 24.66 5.49
N LEU A 168 -10.31 24.82 6.01
CA LEU A 168 -11.36 23.82 5.87
C LEU A 168 -11.73 23.63 4.38
N GLN A 169 -11.84 24.72 3.63
CA GLN A 169 -12.08 24.67 2.19
C GLN A 169 -10.92 23.98 1.45
N PHE A 170 -9.67 24.37 1.74
CA PHE A 170 -8.48 23.74 1.15
C PHE A 170 -8.43 22.23 1.42
N GLN A 171 -8.74 21.81 2.65
CA GLN A 171 -8.84 20.40 3.01
C GLN A 171 -9.91 19.69 2.17
N GLN A 172 -11.11 20.27 2.05
CA GLN A 172 -12.22 19.68 1.29
C GLN A 172 -11.86 19.50 -0.19
N GLU A 173 -11.20 20.48 -0.80
CA GLU A 173 -10.76 20.37 -2.19
C GLU A 173 -9.70 19.27 -2.37
N CYS A 174 -8.72 19.17 -1.46
CA CYS A 174 -7.72 18.10 -1.52
C CYS A 174 -8.36 16.72 -1.36
N MET A 175 -9.37 16.59 -0.50
CA MET A 175 -10.17 15.37 -0.35
C MET A 175 -10.97 15.04 -1.63
N ALA A 176 -11.55 16.04 -2.29
CA ALA A 176 -12.26 15.86 -3.55
C ALA A 176 -11.31 15.40 -4.66
N ARG A 177 -10.11 16.01 -4.76
CA ARG A 177 -9.05 15.60 -5.71
C ARG A 177 -8.59 14.15 -5.45
N ALA A 178 -8.54 13.74 -4.18
CA ALA A 178 -8.22 12.36 -3.80
C ALA A 178 -9.30 11.33 -4.20
N CYS A 179 -10.54 11.76 -4.40
CA CYS A 179 -11.68 10.96 -4.86
C CYS A 179 -11.90 10.99 -6.38
N ALA A 180 -11.04 11.68 -7.14
CA ALA A 180 -11.12 11.69 -8.60
C ALA A 180 -11.02 10.26 -9.15
N SER A 181 -11.50 10.04 -10.38
CA SER A 181 -11.43 8.72 -11.03
C SER A 181 -10.01 8.20 -11.17
N GLU A 182 -9.05 9.10 -11.39
CA GLU A 182 -7.62 8.80 -11.51
C GLU A 182 -6.81 9.86 -10.73
N PRO A 183 -6.68 9.71 -9.39
CA PRO A 183 -5.91 10.66 -8.61
C PRO A 183 -4.43 10.55 -8.97
N GLU A 184 -3.75 11.69 -9.16
CA GLU A 184 -2.31 11.73 -9.42
C GLU A 184 -1.55 12.11 -8.15
N ALA A 185 -0.41 11.45 -7.89
CA ALA A 185 0.46 11.82 -6.78
C ALA A 185 0.93 13.29 -6.91
N SER A 186 0.43 14.13 -6.01
CA SER A 186 0.58 15.58 -6.08
C SER A 186 0.73 16.19 -4.69
N MET A 187 1.46 17.31 -4.65
CA MET A 187 1.44 18.24 -3.53
C MET A 187 0.59 19.44 -3.87
N TYR A 188 -0.24 19.86 -2.94
CA TYR A 188 -0.99 21.10 -2.98
C TYR A 188 -0.48 22.01 -1.88
N PHE A 189 -0.38 23.30 -2.16
CA PHE A 189 0.04 24.32 -1.20
C PHE A 189 -1.00 25.42 -1.17
N LEU A 190 -1.50 25.74 0.03
CA LEU A 190 -2.31 26.91 0.27
C LEU A 190 -1.38 28.08 0.60
N GLY A 191 -1.24 29.02 -0.34
CA GLY A 191 -0.47 30.25 -0.14
C GLY A 191 -1.23 31.29 0.67
N GLU A 192 -0.56 32.41 0.95
CA GLU A 192 -1.23 33.60 1.45
C GLU A 192 -2.12 34.19 0.34
N ARG A 193 -3.39 34.43 0.68
CA ARG A 193 -4.44 34.83 -0.27
C ARG A 193 -4.73 36.33 -0.14
N ALA A 194 -4.82 37.05 -1.26
CA ALA A 194 -5.37 38.39 -1.25
C ALA A 194 -6.89 38.34 -1.01
N ALA A 195 -7.49 39.33 -0.32
CA ALA A 195 -8.91 39.28 0.06
C ALA A 195 -9.90 39.00 -1.10
N SER A 196 -9.53 39.34 -2.34
CA SER A 196 -10.30 39.13 -3.58
C SER A 196 -10.12 37.77 -4.27
N GLU A 197 -9.10 36.99 -3.93
CA GLU A 197 -8.78 35.70 -4.58
C GLU A 197 -9.64 34.57 -4.02
N SER A 198 -9.96 33.52 -4.78
CA SER A 198 -10.57 32.32 -4.19
C SER A 198 -9.51 31.41 -3.53
N VAL A 199 -9.94 30.40 -2.77
CA VAL A 199 -9.02 29.39 -2.22
C VAL A 199 -8.37 28.57 -3.35
N ASP A 200 -9.08 28.33 -4.46
CA ASP A 200 -8.53 27.64 -5.62
C ASP A 200 -7.43 28.49 -6.28
N ASP A 201 -7.60 29.81 -6.37
CA ASP A 201 -6.57 30.74 -6.88
C ASP A 201 -5.32 30.76 -6.00
N ALA A 202 -5.49 30.67 -4.68
CA ALA A 202 -4.40 30.61 -3.71
C ALA A 202 -3.76 29.21 -3.60
N THR A 203 -4.37 28.20 -4.23
CA THR A 203 -3.89 26.82 -4.21
C THR A 203 -2.97 26.56 -5.41
N SER A 204 -1.75 26.08 -5.13
CA SER A 204 -0.84 25.65 -6.19
C SER A 204 -0.56 24.15 -6.12
N GLN A 205 -0.38 23.52 -7.28
CA GLN A 205 -0.13 22.08 -7.40
C GLN A 205 1.28 21.81 -7.94
N VAL A 206 1.98 20.87 -7.30
CA VAL A 206 3.23 20.27 -7.80
C VAL A 206 2.98 18.78 -8.01
N LYS A 207 3.07 18.32 -9.26
CA LYS A 207 2.96 16.90 -9.58
C LYS A 207 4.26 16.19 -9.22
N ILE A 208 4.16 15.12 -8.42
CA ILE A 208 5.32 14.40 -7.87
C ILE A 208 5.20 12.88 -8.06
N LYS A 209 4.79 12.47 -9.26
CA LYS A 209 4.50 11.07 -9.64
C LYS A 209 5.62 10.07 -9.29
N GLU A 210 6.88 10.47 -9.47
CA GLU A 210 8.03 9.59 -9.19
C GLU A 210 8.60 9.76 -7.79
N ALA A 211 8.19 10.78 -7.03
CA ALA A 211 8.76 11.07 -5.72
C ALA A 211 8.50 9.89 -4.75
N PHE A 212 7.31 9.28 -4.81
CA PHE A 212 6.95 8.18 -3.90
C PHE A 212 7.41 6.80 -4.38
N ALA A 213 8.10 6.71 -5.52
CA ALA A 213 8.58 5.44 -6.07
C ALA A 213 9.75 4.82 -5.27
N SER A 214 10.50 5.63 -4.51
CA SER A 214 11.62 5.19 -3.65
C SER A 214 11.89 6.22 -2.54
N PRO A 215 12.43 5.83 -1.36
CA PRO A 215 12.71 6.79 -0.28
C PRO A 215 13.74 7.84 -0.73
N ASP A 216 14.67 7.44 -1.59
CA ASP A 216 15.67 8.33 -2.18
C ASP A 216 15.02 9.37 -3.09
N ASN A 217 14.05 8.96 -3.92
CA ASN A 217 13.29 9.90 -4.77
C ASN A 217 12.53 10.92 -3.92
N LEU A 218 11.89 10.45 -2.85
CA LEU A 218 11.17 11.32 -1.94
C LEU A 218 12.12 12.32 -1.27
N GLN A 219 13.23 11.84 -0.70
CA GLN A 219 14.26 12.69 -0.09
C GLN A 219 14.81 13.74 -1.06
N ASN A 220 15.10 13.35 -2.30
CA ASN A 220 15.58 14.28 -3.33
C ASN A 220 14.57 15.37 -3.67
N CYS A 221 13.26 15.11 -3.50
CA CYS A 221 12.21 16.10 -3.75
C CYS A 221 11.93 17.00 -2.53
N LEU A 222 12.21 16.56 -1.29
CA LEU A 222 11.86 17.31 -0.08
C LEU A 222 12.50 18.70 -0.03
N GLY A 223 13.75 18.84 -0.47
CA GLY A 223 14.44 20.14 -0.52
C GLY A 223 13.70 21.14 -1.42
N PHE A 224 13.34 20.70 -2.63
CA PHE A 224 12.56 21.49 -3.57
C PHE A 224 11.17 21.85 -3.02
N LEU A 225 10.45 20.89 -2.44
CA LEU A 225 9.10 21.14 -1.89
C LEU A 225 9.11 22.10 -0.70
N ARG A 226 10.13 22.03 0.17
CA ARG A 226 10.32 22.97 1.26
C ARG A 226 10.61 24.38 0.75
N GLN A 227 11.49 24.51 -0.23
CA GLN A 227 11.77 25.80 -0.86
C GLN A 227 10.52 26.37 -1.54
N TYR A 228 9.80 25.54 -2.29
CA TYR A 228 8.57 25.93 -2.97
C TYR A 228 7.50 26.42 -1.98
N ALA A 229 7.35 25.72 -0.85
CA ALA A 229 6.44 26.14 0.23
C ALA A 229 6.83 27.51 0.81
N ALA A 230 8.13 27.73 1.05
CA ALA A 230 8.65 29.00 1.56
C ALA A 230 8.44 30.14 0.57
N ASP A 231 8.76 29.93 -0.71
CA ASP A 231 8.61 30.94 -1.77
C ASP A 231 7.14 31.37 -1.98
N ARG A 232 6.20 30.50 -1.60
CA ARG A 232 4.75 30.75 -1.67
C ARG A 232 4.13 31.24 -0.36
N ASN A 233 4.92 31.43 0.69
CA ASN A 233 4.41 31.69 2.04
C ASN A 233 3.29 30.71 2.42
N ALA A 234 3.50 29.42 2.14
CA ALA A 234 2.45 28.42 2.29
C ALA A 234 2.01 28.28 3.75
N GLN A 235 0.72 28.47 4.00
CA GLN A 235 0.08 28.31 5.30
C GLN A 235 -0.30 26.85 5.56
N ALA A 236 -0.55 26.09 4.48
CA ALA A 236 -0.79 24.66 4.55
C ALA A 236 -0.23 23.94 3.32
N ALA A 237 0.10 22.66 3.50
CA ALA A 237 0.54 21.76 2.44
C ALA A 237 -0.25 20.45 2.54
N CYS A 238 -0.73 19.94 1.42
CA CYS A 238 -1.48 18.69 1.35
C CYS A 238 -0.88 17.74 0.32
N ALA A 239 -0.48 16.55 0.76
CA ALA A 239 -0.08 15.45 -0.11
C ALA A 239 -1.30 14.61 -0.45
N VAL A 240 -1.59 14.43 -1.74
CA VAL A 240 -2.60 13.48 -2.24
C VAL A 240 -1.87 12.41 -3.04
N VAL A 241 -1.88 11.18 -2.55
CA VAL A 241 -1.01 10.12 -3.08
C VAL A 241 -1.75 8.79 -3.19
N PRO A 242 -1.96 8.28 -4.41
CA PRO A 242 -2.51 6.95 -4.62
C PRO A 242 -1.66 5.87 -3.95
N ALA A 243 -2.32 4.92 -3.29
CA ALA A 243 -1.66 3.89 -2.50
C ALA A 243 -0.71 3.00 -3.31
N ASP A 244 -1.02 2.76 -4.58
CA ASP A 244 -0.22 1.98 -5.52
C ASP A 244 1.04 2.70 -6.02
N GLN A 245 1.08 4.04 -5.92
CA GLN A 245 2.23 4.87 -6.25
C GLN A 245 3.23 5.00 -5.08
N ILE A 246 2.86 4.59 -3.87
CA ILE A 246 3.74 4.61 -2.69
C ILE A 246 4.53 3.30 -2.60
N ALA A 247 5.84 3.39 -2.70
CA ALA A 247 6.70 2.23 -2.46
C ALA A 247 6.88 1.94 -0.95
N TYR A 248 6.21 0.92 -0.43
CA TYR A 248 6.39 0.40 0.93
C TYR A 248 7.87 0.02 1.25
N PRO A 249 8.42 0.23 2.46
CA PRO A 249 7.89 0.94 3.63
C PRO A 249 8.40 2.37 3.72
N GLN A 250 7.92 3.25 2.84
CA GLN A 250 8.36 4.66 2.87
C GLN A 250 7.64 5.55 3.87
N VAL A 251 6.59 5.03 4.50
CA VAL A 251 5.58 5.91 5.10
C VAL A 251 5.14 5.51 6.51
N TRP A 252 5.67 4.44 7.10
CA TRP A 252 5.18 3.97 8.41
C TRP A 252 6.31 3.87 9.42
N LYS A 253 6.18 4.61 10.53
CA LYS A 253 7.05 4.46 11.71
C LYS A 253 6.87 3.07 12.34
N LYS A 254 5.72 2.44 12.09
CA LYS A 254 5.39 1.08 12.55
C LYS A 254 5.20 0.13 11.36
N ALA A 255 5.73 -1.10 11.46
CA ALA A 255 5.51 -2.11 10.44
C ALA A 255 4.04 -2.59 10.42
N GLY A 256 3.45 -2.71 9.23
CA GLY A 256 2.06 -3.16 9.03
C GLY A 256 1.20 -2.14 8.28
N TRP A 257 0.25 -2.63 7.48
CA TRP A 257 -0.77 -1.79 6.84
C TRP A 257 -1.74 -1.28 7.90
N PRO A 258 -2.08 0.02 7.93
CA PRO A 258 -2.92 0.60 8.99
C PRO A 258 -4.36 0.07 8.98
N LEU A 259 -4.82 -0.50 7.87
CA LEU A 259 -6.22 -0.91 7.69
C LEU A 259 -6.32 -2.43 7.70
N SER A 260 -6.97 -2.99 8.71
CA SER A 260 -7.34 -4.41 8.72
C SER A 260 -8.36 -4.69 7.61
N GLY A 261 -8.17 -5.75 6.81
CA GLY A 261 -9.22 -6.22 5.88
C GLY A 261 -8.95 -6.10 4.39
N GLY A 262 -7.69 -5.91 3.97
CA GLY A 262 -7.32 -6.06 2.55
C GLY A 262 -7.69 -4.90 1.63
N VAL A 263 -8.09 -3.74 2.19
CA VAL A 263 -8.25 -2.51 1.40
C VAL A 263 -6.86 -2.04 0.96
N SER A 264 -6.45 -2.45 -0.24
CA SER A 264 -5.15 -2.09 -0.84
C SER A 264 -5.26 -0.97 -1.87
N LYS A 265 -6.48 -0.54 -2.21
CA LYS A 265 -6.76 0.48 -3.22
C LYS A 265 -7.44 1.69 -2.58
N GLY A 266 -6.87 2.87 -2.85
CA GLY A 266 -7.31 4.12 -2.28
C GLY A 266 -6.22 5.18 -2.36
N THR A 267 -6.48 6.32 -1.74
CA THR A 267 -5.62 7.50 -1.78
C THR A 267 -5.32 7.95 -0.36
N PHE A 268 -4.04 8.20 -0.07
CA PHE A 268 -3.65 8.87 1.16
C PHE A 268 -3.74 10.38 0.98
N VAL A 269 -4.25 11.05 2.00
CA VAL A 269 -4.32 12.51 2.08
C VAL A 269 -3.61 12.94 3.36
N GLN A 270 -2.46 13.60 3.24
CA GLN A 270 -1.75 14.16 4.40
C GLN A 270 -1.81 15.67 4.35
N LEU A 271 -2.57 16.29 5.24
CA LEU A 271 -2.58 17.74 5.43
C LEU A 271 -1.59 18.13 6.53
N GLU A 272 -0.87 19.21 6.31
CA GLU A 272 0.07 19.78 7.25
C GLU A 272 -0.09 21.30 7.31
N THR A 273 -0.04 21.83 8.53
CA THR A 273 0.14 23.24 8.85
C THR A 273 1.40 23.36 9.72
N PRO A 274 1.90 24.58 10.03
CA PRO A 274 3.00 24.74 10.98
C PRO A 274 2.72 24.11 12.34
N LYS A 275 1.45 24.15 12.80
CA LYS A 275 1.06 23.70 14.14
C LYS A 275 0.74 22.22 14.17
N SER A 276 0.24 21.66 13.08
CA SER A 276 -0.44 20.38 13.14
C SER A 276 -0.39 19.59 11.84
N ARG A 277 -0.79 18.32 11.94
CA ARG A 277 -0.78 17.38 10.84
C ARG A 277 -1.95 16.42 10.99
N SER A 278 -2.54 16.06 9.87
CA SER A 278 -3.58 15.05 9.82
C SER A 278 -3.37 14.16 8.61
N LEU A 279 -3.61 12.87 8.78
CA LEU A 279 -3.45 11.87 7.74
C LEU A 279 -4.74 11.05 7.63
N TRP A 280 -5.23 10.93 6.41
CA TRP A 280 -6.39 10.12 6.08
C TRP A 280 -6.06 9.12 4.98
N PHE A 281 -6.78 8.01 5.00
CA PHE A 281 -6.89 7.10 3.88
C PHE A 281 -8.33 7.07 3.38
N LEU A 282 -8.48 7.27 2.07
CA LEU A 282 -9.76 7.23 1.37
C LEU A 282 -9.75 5.98 0.50
N ALA A 283 -10.58 5.00 0.84
CA ALA A 283 -10.71 3.78 0.05
C ALA A 283 -11.26 4.09 -1.37
N GLU A 284 -10.96 3.24 -2.34
CA GLU A 284 -11.61 3.31 -3.65
C GLU A 284 -13.15 3.27 -3.47
N GLY A 285 -13.86 4.24 -4.04
CA GLY A 285 -15.31 4.39 -3.84
C GLY A 285 -15.73 4.95 -2.47
N ALA A 286 -14.83 5.63 -1.75
CA ALA A 286 -15.12 6.28 -0.45
C ALA A 286 -16.23 7.33 -0.51
N LEU A 287 -16.51 7.93 -1.67
CA LEU A 287 -17.61 8.86 -1.85
C LEU A 287 -18.90 8.07 -2.14
N LYS A 288 -19.73 7.86 -1.12
CA LYS A 288 -21.01 7.13 -1.23
C LYS A 288 -22.15 8.07 -0.91
N HIS A 289 -23.12 8.20 -1.82
CA HIS A 289 -24.32 9.03 -1.63
C HIS A 289 -24.01 10.48 -1.20
N GLY A 290 -22.93 11.07 -1.74
CA GLY A 290 -22.49 12.42 -1.38
C GLY A 290 -21.80 12.54 -0.01
N ARG A 291 -21.56 11.42 0.67
CA ARG A 291 -20.81 11.38 1.93
C ARG A 291 -19.45 10.74 1.71
N LEU A 292 -18.41 11.43 2.18
CA LEU A 292 -17.05 10.93 2.14
C LEU A 292 -16.76 10.06 3.37
N GLU A 293 -16.44 8.79 3.14
CA GLU A 293 -15.93 7.88 4.17
C GLU A 293 -14.40 8.04 4.27
N THR A 294 -13.90 8.49 5.42
CA THR A 294 -12.47 8.64 5.67
C THR A 294 -12.00 7.75 6.82
N HIS A 295 -10.80 7.20 6.67
CA HIS A 295 -10.08 6.54 7.75
C HIS A 295 -8.97 7.45 8.25
N VAL A 296 -9.14 8.02 9.44
CA VAL A 296 -8.09 8.82 10.10
C VAL A 296 -6.96 7.88 10.55
N LEU A 297 -5.73 8.22 10.22
CA LEU A 297 -4.54 7.47 10.61
C LEU A 297 -3.78 8.21 11.71
N SER A 298 -3.15 7.46 12.63
CA SER A 298 -2.32 8.05 13.69
C SER A 298 -1.01 8.60 13.14
N ASP A 299 -0.32 9.40 13.96
CA ASP A 299 1.01 9.97 13.66
C ASP A 299 2.15 8.94 13.49
N ASP A 300 1.85 7.66 13.72
CA ASP A 300 2.73 6.53 13.38
C ASP A 300 2.80 6.30 11.86
N PHE A 301 1.89 6.91 11.11
CA PHE A 301 1.79 6.85 9.66
C PHE A 301 2.05 8.25 9.09
N LEU A 302 2.87 8.34 8.05
CA LEU A 302 3.24 9.58 7.40
C LEU A 302 3.54 9.33 5.92
N VAL A 303 2.79 9.98 5.03
CA VAL A 303 3.09 9.98 3.59
C VAL A 303 4.40 10.71 3.31
N MET A 304 4.68 11.76 4.08
CA MET A 304 5.83 12.62 3.88
C MET A 304 6.30 13.28 5.18
N GLU A 305 7.59 13.62 5.24
CA GLU A 305 8.16 14.46 6.30
C GLU A 305 7.56 15.87 6.33
N ARG A 306 7.81 16.60 7.42
CA ARG A 306 7.34 17.99 7.54
C ARG A 306 7.98 18.88 6.47
N LEU A 307 7.12 19.67 5.83
CA LEU A 307 7.49 20.71 4.88
C LEU A 307 7.43 22.09 5.52
N LEU A 308 6.45 22.33 6.39
CA LEU A 308 6.22 23.61 7.05
C LEU A 308 6.85 23.54 8.45
N ARG A 309 7.79 24.44 8.73
CA ARG A 309 8.47 24.56 10.03
C ARG A 309 8.34 25.97 10.55
#